data_AF-A0A8K0KGD8-F1
#
_entry.id   AF-A0A8K0KGD8-F1
#
_cell.length_a   1.000
_cell.length_b   1.000
_cell.length_c   1.000
_cell.angle_alpha   90.00
_cell.angle_beta   90.00
_cell.angle_gamma   90.00
#
_symmetry.space_group_name_H-M   'P 1'
#
loop_
_entity.id
_entity.type
_entity.pdbx_description
1 polymer ?
#
loop_
_entity_poly.entity_id
_entity_poly.type
_entity_poly.pdbx_seq_one_letter_code
_entity_poly.pdbx_strand_id
1 'polypeptide(L)'
;MVGKDDGHEMPKVDFQKDRPQLGSAELSYIRKIEEQARERSQRLKKVRRGNLITGCALTAGVLGIYIYSMVAVKQETFLDDFEPPVLEPRKNWHVAASRLHTVIKSIPLRLPPLPTIRDLLRIYKINAQKHLSQNFLLEPRLIEKIAKASGIKSKGLGGTYAVEVGPGPGGIAREMLHSGVEQVAVIEKDPRFLPSLQMLEEASKGRLKILVGDVMSFDMSRLFPDELKRDWEEGETCIDWNMPSKAEYEEENPKLEKKWRYHKVKGRVPLIHVVGNLPFNISTPLIIRWMRDISERKNIWEYGRVPMTLTFQKEVAERIVAAPGEEQRCRLSVMCQNWCYVDYKFTIRGSAFVPKPKVDVGVVRFVPRPEPLIPLPFSLVEKVVRTLFSSRRKHIKYPAAFLFPPGRGGEKATLPSRDDLVNELIGLSEVNSTARAYGLSVEEFGRICKSYLQMCQRYDKLEDYNYRSPKMKDVCIDEPIDEEALEEKWANFDNAVGSFDLREPAANQLQ
;
A
#
# COMPACT_ATOMS: atom_id res chain seq x y z
N MET A 1 45.54 -1.64 -22.77
CA MET A 1 45.42 -0.51 -23.70
C MET A 1 44.63 0.60 -23.03
N VAL A 2 45.32 1.57 -22.44
CA VAL A 2 44.83 2.93 -22.15
C VAL A 2 46.07 3.81 -22.34
N GLY A 3 45.95 4.84 -23.19
CA GLY A 3 47.05 5.50 -23.88
C GLY A 3 48.02 6.28 -23.00
N LYS A 4 49.25 6.42 -23.51
CA LYS A 4 50.20 7.46 -23.09
C LYS A 4 49.54 8.81 -23.39
N ASP A 5 49.26 9.58 -22.35
CA ASP A 5 48.90 10.99 -22.49
C ASP A 5 50.22 11.74 -22.69
N ASP A 6 50.47 12.12 -23.94
CA ASP A 6 51.60 12.96 -24.32
C ASP A 6 51.38 14.33 -23.67
N GLY A 7 52.22 14.63 -22.68
CA GLY A 7 52.16 15.87 -21.91
C GLY A 7 52.36 17.09 -22.80
N HIS A 8 51.27 17.66 -23.30
CA HIS A 8 51.25 19.04 -23.73
C HIS A 8 51.50 19.93 -22.50
N GLU A 9 52.77 20.28 -22.29
CA GLU A 9 53.18 21.26 -21.29
C GLU A 9 52.47 22.59 -21.61
N MET A 10 51.56 23.03 -20.73
CA MET A 10 50.91 24.32 -20.91
C MET A 10 51.97 25.42 -21.00
N PRO A 11 51.83 26.40 -21.90
CA PRO A 11 52.78 27.50 -22.00
C PRO A 11 52.93 28.18 -20.64
N LYS A 12 54.17 28.25 -20.14
CA LYS A 12 54.49 28.91 -18.87
C LYS A 12 54.26 30.41 -19.03
N VAL A 13 53.18 30.91 -18.43
CA VAL A 13 52.89 32.34 -18.35
C VAL A 13 53.89 32.99 -17.38
N ASP A 14 54.70 33.92 -17.89
CA ASP A 14 55.66 34.69 -17.09
C ASP A 14 54.98 35.95 -16.53
N PHE A 15 54.41 35.80 -15.33
CA PHE A 15 53.66 36.84 -14.64
C PHE A 15 54.43 38.14 -14.35
N GLN A 16 55.76 38.16 -14.45
CA GLN A 16 56.54 39.40 -14.28
C GLN A 16 56.48 40.30 -15.51
N LYS A 17 56.33 39.73 -16.72
CA LYS A 17 56.26 40.49 -17.97
C LYS A 17 54.87 41.07 -18.26
N ASP A 18 53.80 40.36 -17.90
CA ASP A 18 52.41 40.74 -18.23
C ASP A 18 51.72 41.60 -17.15
N ARG A 19 52.40 41.83 -16.02
CA ARG A 19 51.92 42.61 -14.87
C ARG A 19 51.50 44.07 -15.18
N PRO A 20 52.12 44.80 -16.13
CA PRO A 20 51.76 46.21 -16.39
C PRO A 20 50.45 46.41 -17.18
N GLN A 21 49.87 45.35 -17.76
CA GLN A 21 48.71 45.45 -18.67
C GLN A 21 47.39 44.94 -18.08
N LEU A 22 47.39 44.41 -16.85
CA LEU A 22 46.20 43.80 -16.24
C LEU A 22 45.48 44.78 -15.31
N GLY A 23 44.17 44.93 -15.49
CA GLY A 23 43.31 45.76 -14.65
C GLY A 23 43.17 45.20 -13.22
N SER A 24 42.82 46.06 -12.26
CA SER A 24 42.64 45.67 -10.85
C SER A 24 41.61 44.54 -10.66
N ALA A 25 40.57 44.50 -11.51
CA ALA A 25 39.56 43.45 -11.53
C ALA A 25 40.12 42.09 -11.96
N GLU A 26 40.98 42.05 -12.98
CA GLU A 26 41.58 40.81 -13.51
C GLU A 26 42.58 40.22 -12.51
N LEU A 27 43.36 41.06 -11.82
CA LEU A 27 44.24 40.66 -10.72
C LEU A 27 43.45 40.03 -9.56
N SER A 28 42.28 40.59 -9.23
CA SER A 28 41.40 40.05 -8.19
C SER A 28 40.80 38.69 -8.58
N TYR A 29 40.49 38.50 -9.86
CA TYR A 29 39.95 37.26 -10.41
C TYR A 29 41.01 36.15 -10.41
N ILE A 30 42.25 36.48 -10.84
CA ILE A 30 43.38 35.54 -10.83
C ILE A 30 43.71 35.09 -9.40
N ARG A 31 43.73 36.01 -8.42
CA ARG A 31 43.94 35.64 -7.00
C ARG A 31 42.88 34.67 -6.49
N LYS A 32 41.60 34.88 -6.84
CA LYS A 32 40.51 33.96 -6.46
C LYS A 32 40.68 32.58 -7.08
N ILE A 33 41.11 32.50 -8.33
CA ILE A 33 41.39 31.21 -9.00
C ILE A 33 42.55 30.49 -8.33
N GLU A 34 43.65 31.19 -8.02
CA GLU A 34 44.78 30.59 -7.30
C GLU A 34 44.40 30.07 -5.92
N GLU A 35 43.57 30.82 -5.20
CA GLU A 35 43.09 30.42 -3.88
C GLU A 35 42.23 29.15 -3.96
N GLN A 36 41.30 29.08 -4.93
CA GLN A 36 40.50 27.88 -5.19
C GLN A 36 41.36 26.67 -5.64
N ALA A 37 42.39 26.89 -6.46
CA ALA A 37 43.31 25.84 -6.89
C ALA A 37 44.15 25.31 -5.71
N ARG A 38 44.58 26.21 -4.82
CA ARG A 38 45.35 25.87 -3.61
C ARG A 38 44.50 25.06 -2.63
N GLU A 39 43.23 25.43 -2.42
CA GLU A 39 42.29 24.64 -1.62
C GLU A 39 42.04 23.24 -2.20
N ARG A 40 41.82 23.15 -3.51
CA ARG A 40 41.64 21.85 -4.20
C ARG A 40 42.87 20.95 -4.03
N SER A 41 44.08 21.50 -4.19
CA SER A 41 45.34 20.77 -3.99
C SER A 41 45.49 20.26 -2.55
N GLN A 42 45.14 21.08 -1.55
CA GLN A 42 45.17 20.65 -0.15
C GLN A 42 44.15 19.55 0.16
N ARG A 43 42.93 19.62 -0.40
CA ARG A 43 41.92 18.55 -0.27
C ARG A 43 42.41 17.25 -0.91
N LEU A 44 42.98 17.32 -2.11
CA LEU A 44 43.56 16.16 -2.81
C LEU A 44 44.72 15.52 -2.01
N LYS A 45 45.59 16.32 -1.39
CA LYS A 45 46.65 15.81 -0.49
C LYS A 45 46.08 15.11 0.73
N LYS A 46 45.00 15.63 1.34
CA LYS A 46 44.31 14.98 2.47
C LYS A 46 43.67 13.65 2.04
N VAL A 47 43.01 13.60 0.88
CA VAL A 47 42.42 12.37 0.34
C VAL A 47 43.48 11.32 0.02
N ARG A 48 44.62 11.71 -0.59
CA ARG A 48 45.74 10.80 -0.86
C ARG A 48 46.35 10.23 0.42
N ARG A 49 46.54 11.04 1.46
CA ARG A 49 46.98 10.54 2.78
C ARG A 49 45.97 9.56 3.40
N GLY A 50 44.67 9.87 3.31
CA GLY A 50 43.61 8.96 3.78
C GLY A 50 43.63 7.62 3.06
N ASN A 51 43.73 7.64 1.72
CA ASN A 51 43.79 6.42 0.92
C ASN A 51 45.05 5.58 1.20
N LEU A 52 46.20 6.23 1.44
CA LEU A 52 47.43 5.54 1.82
C LEU A 52 47.29 4.82 3.17
N ILE A 53 46.69 5.48 4.17
CA ILE A 53 46.44 4.88 5.49
C ILE A 53 45.49 3.67 5.36
N THR A 54 44.41 3.81 4.59
CA THR A 54 43.47 2.71 4.34
C THR A 54 44.16 1.54 3.62
N GLY A 55 45.04 1.83 2.66
CA GLY A 55 45.85 0.82 1.97
C GLY A 55 46.78 0.07 2.92
N CYS A 56 47.49 0.77 3.80
CA CYS A 56 48.35 0.16 4.82
C CYS A 56 47.57 -0.70 5.83
N ALA A 57 46.36 -0.28 6.21
CA ALA A 57 45.52 -1.06 7.12
C ALA A 57 45.04 -2.36 6.48
N LEU A 58 44.66 -2.33 5.19
CA LEU A 58 44.26 -3.51 4.44
C LEU A 58 45.42 -4.50 4.25
N THR A 59 46.63 -4.03 3.93
CA THR A 59 47.80 -4.90 3.79
C THR A 59 48.21 -5.54 5.12
N ALA A 60 48.14 -4.80 6.23
CA ALA A 60 48.38 -5.36 7.57
C ALA A 60 47.35 -6.44 7.94
N GLY A 61 46.08 -6.24 7.59
CA GLY A 61 45.01 -7.23 7.82
C GLY A 61 45.24 -8.53 7.04
N VAL A 62 45.61 -8.44 5.76
CA VAL A 62 45.94 -9.62 4.94
C VAL A 62 47.16 -10.35 5.50
N LEU A 63 48.21 -9.62 5.91
CA LEU A 63 49.39 -10.21 6.52
C LEU A 63 49.05 -10.94 7.83
N GLY A 64 48.17 -10.35 8.66
CA GLY A 64 47.69 -10.96 9.89
C GLY A 64 46.94 -12.27 9.68
N ILE A 65 46.07 -12.33 8.65
CA ILE A 65 45.36 -13.57 8.27
C ILE A 65 46.36 -14.63 7.80
N TYR A 66 47.36 -14.24 7.02
CA TYR A 66 48.38 -15.17 6.51
C TYR A 66 49.27 -15.72 7.64
N ILE A 67 49.69 -14.86 8.58
CA ILE A 67 50.46 -15.26 9.77
C ILE A 67 49.63 -16.18 10.66
N TYR A 68 48.35 -15.85 10.91
CA TYR A 68 47.46 -16.71 11.68
C TYR A 68 47.30 -18.09 11.03
N SER A 69 47.14 -18.13 9.71
CA SER A 69 47.04 -19.39 8.96
C SER A 69 48.32 -20.22 9.07
N MET A 70 49.51 -19.60 8.98
CA MET A 70 50.77 -20.31 9.19
C MET A 70 50.94 -20.82 10.64
N VAL A 71 50.50 -20.06 11.64
CA VAL A 71 50.55 -20.48 13.06
C VAL A 71 49.57 -21.62 13.33
N ALA A 72 48.37 -21.57 12.74
CA ALA A 72 47.35 -22.61 12.86
C ALA A 72 47.84 -23.93 12.23
N VAL A 73 48.41 -23.88 11.03
CA VAL A 73 49.00 -25.06 10.36
C VAL A 73 50.16 -25.66 11.18
N LYS A 74 50.93 -24.82 11.88
CA LYS A 74 52.02 -25.28 12.76
C LYS A 74 51.52 -25.93 14.07
N GLN A 75 50.33 -25.56 14.54
CA GLN A 75 49.67 -26.22 15.67
C GLN A 75 49.10 -27.59 15.27
N GLU A 76 48.61 -27.74 14.04
CA GLU A 76 48.14 -29.04 13.54
C GLU A 76 49.28 -30.07 13.45
N THR A 77 50.48 -29.67 13.00
CA THR A 77 51.66 -30.56 13.03
C THR A 77 52.15 -30.94 14.43
N PHE A 78 51.76 -30.21 15.48
CA PHE A 78 52.09 -30.57 16.87
C PHE A 78 51.07 -31.55 17.48
N LEU A 79 49.90 -31.70 16.85
CA LEU A 79 48.83 -32.62 17.29
C LEU A 79 48.95 -34.02 16.65
N ASP A 80 49.70 -34.17 15.55
CA ASP A 80 49.97 -35.48 14.93
C ASP A 80 51.05 -36.30 15.67
N ASP A 81 51.87 -35.66 16.52
CA ASP A 81 52.90 -36.33 17.34
C ASP A 81 52.38 -36.79 18.73
N PHE A 82 51.08 -36.63 19.01
CA PHE A 82 50.50 -36.99 20.29
C PHE A 82 49.95 -38.42 20.28
N GLU A 83 50.79 -39.41 20.61
CA GLU A 83 50.30 -40.75 20.94
C GLU A 83 49.50 -40.70 22.24
N PRO A 84 48.19 -41.04 22.24
CA PRO A 84 47.40 -41.04 23.45
C PRO A 84 47.89 -42.18 24.37
N PRO A 85 48.02 -41.94 25.69
CA PRO A 85 48.41 -42.99 26.61
C PRO A 85 47.36 -44.11 26.60
N VAL A 86 47.83 -45.35 26.48
CA VAL A 86 46.98 -46.55 26.58
C VAL A 86 46.41 -46.61 28.00
N LEU A 87 45.15 -46.19 28.14
CA LEU A 87 44.42 -46.30 29.40
C LEU A 87 43.95 -47.74 29.59
N GLU A 88 44.44 -48.39 30.64
CA GLU A 88 43.88 -49.67 31.07
C GLU A 88 42.40 -49.53 31.45
N PRO A 89 41.54 -50.49 31.07
CA PRO A 89 40.10 -50.38 31.27
C PRO A 89 39.75 -50.49 32.76
N ARG A 90 39.51 -49.35 33.41
CA ARG A 90 38.89 -49.33 34.75
C ARG A 90 37.43 -49.78 34.63
N LYS A 91 37.10 -50.83 35.39
CA LYS A 91 35.86 -51.63 35.38
C LYS A 91 34.49 -50.94 35.53
N ASN A 92 34.38 -49.60 35.55
CA ASN A 92 33.10 -48.91 35.86
C ASN A 92 32.65 -47.87 34.80
N TRP A 93 33.24 -47.85 33.60
CA TRP A 93 32.94 -46.82 32.59
C TRP A 93 31.50 -46.86 32.05
N HIS A 94 30.88 -48.03 31.95
CA HIS A 94 29.52 -48.16 31.40
C HIS A 94 28.44 -47.46 32.26
N VAL A 95 28.62 -47.40 33.58
CA VAL A 95 27.66 -46.75 34.50
C VAL A 95 27.82 -45.23 34.46
N ALA A 96 29.05 -44.72 34.35
CA ALA A 96 29.35 -43.30 34.24
C ALA A 96 28.93 -42.73 32.88
N ALA A 97 29.20 -43.46 31.79
CA ALA A 97 28.81 -43.07 30.43
C ALA A 97 27.29 -43.07 30.24
N SER A 98 26.56 -44.03 30.81
CA SER A 98 25.09 -44.05 30.74
C SER A 98 24.47 -42.89 31.54
N ARG A 99 25.06 -42.51 32.69
CA ARG A 99 24.65 -41.33 33.45
C ARG A 99 24.97 -40.02 32.72
N LEU A 100 26.16 -39.88 32.12
CA LEU A 100 26.54 -38.72 31.31
C LEU A 100 25.68 -38.59 30.04
N HIS A 101 25.38 -39.70 29.37
CA HIS A 101 24.52 -39.69 28.18
C HIS A 101 23.06 -39.34 28.53
N THR A 102 22.59 -39.75 29.71
CA THR A 102 21.28 -39.32 30.25
C THR A 102 21.28 -37.84 30.62
N VAL A 103 22.37 -37.35 31.23
CA VAL A 103 22.54 -35.92 31.58
C VAL A 103 22.61 -35.04 30.33
N ILE A 104 23.38 -35.43 29.30
CA ILE A 104 23.50 -34.67 28.04
C ILE A 104 22.18 -34.65 27.26
N LYS A 105 21.42 -35.76 27.24
CA LYS A 105 20.04 -35.77 26.69
C LYS A 105 19.04 -34.94 27.49
N SER A 106 19.34 -34.67 28.77
CA SER A 106 18.48 -33.87 29.66
C SER A 106 18.79 -32.37 29.65
N ILE A 107 19.86 -31.93 28.98
CA ILE A 107 20.13 -30.50 28.77
C ILE A 107 19.17 -30.01 27.68
N PRO A 108 18.17 -29.17 28.00
CA PRO A 108 17.32 -28.62 26.97
C PRO A 108 18.18 -27.80 25.99
N LEU A 109 18.12 -28.16 24.71
CA LEU A 109 18.78 -27.43 23.63
C LEU A 109 18.25 -25.98 23.64
N ARG A 110 18.99 -25.08 24.30
CA ARG A 110 18.60 -23.68 24.42
C ARG A 110 19.09 -22.97 23.17
N LEU A 111 18.31 -23.08 22.10
CA LEU A 111 18.55 -22.32 20.88
C LEU A 111 18.50 -20.82 21.22
N PRO A 112 19.39 -20.00 20.64
CA PRO A 112 19.27 -18.56 20.77
C PRO A 112 17.89 -18.11 20.26
N PRO A 113 17.24 -17.12 20.90
CA PRO A 113 15.96 -16.62 20.43
C PRO A 113 16.12 -16.12 18.99
N LEU A 114 15.13 -16.38 18.14
CA LEU A 114 15.13 -15.87 16.77
C LEU A 114 15.31 -14.35 16.80
N PRO A 115 16.11 -13.78 15.90
CA PRO A 115 16.32 -12.34 15.84
C PRO A 115 14.98 -11.63 15.75
N THR A 116 14.82 -10.59 16.56
CA THR A 116 13.63 -9.74 16.51
C THR A 116 13.61 -9.00 15.16
N ILE A 117 12.45 -8.46 14.77
CA ILE A 117 12.35 -7.63 13.56
C ILE A 117 13.34 -6.45 13.62
N ARG A 118 13.55 -5.90 14.83
CA ARG A 118 14.54 -4.84 15.07
C ARG A 118 15.97 -5.33 14.84
N ASP A 119 16.30 -6.56 15.26
CA ASP A 119 17.62 -7.14 15.03
C ASP A 119 17.84 -7.41 13.55
N LEU A 120 16.83 -7.91 12.83
CA LEU A 120 16.90 -8.14 11.38
C LEU A 120 17.19 -6.83 10.63
N LEU A 121 16.48 -5.74 10.96
CA LEU A 121 16.75 -4.43 10.37
C LEU A 121 18.20 -3.97 10.62
N ARG A 122 18.77 -4.28 11.79
CA ARG A 122 20.14 -3.92 12.16
C ARG A 122 21.18 -4.80 11.45
N ILE A 123 20.97 -6.11 11.41
CA ILE A 123 21.84 -7.11 10.77
C ILE A 123 21.96 -6.81 9.27
N TYR A 124 20.82 -6.61 8.60
CA TYR A 124 20.79 -6.31 7.17
C TYR A 124 21.03 -4.83 6.85
N LYS A 125 21.33 -3.99 7.86
CA LYS A 125 21.55 -2.54 7.73
C LYS A 125 20.46 -1.84 6.92
N ILE A 126 19.21 -2.28 7.09
CA ILE A 126 18.06 -1.76 6.35
C ILE A 126 17.58 -0.50 7.05
N ASN A 127 17.88 0.64 6.45
CA ASN A 127 17.30 1.92 6.83
C ASN A 127 16.03 2.19 6.02
N ALA A 128 15.03 2.75 6.69
CA ALA A 128 13.81 3.22 6.04
C ALA A 128 14.16 4.27 4.98
N GLN A 129 13.65 4.05 3.77
CA GLN A 129 13.84 5.00 2.68
C GLN A 129 12.74 6.05 2.71
N LYS A 130 13.13 7.31 2.96
CA LYS A 130 12.18 8.44 3.01
C LYS A 130 11.32 8.55 1.73
N HIS A 131 11.90 8.26 0.57
CA HIS A 131 11.19 8.33 -0.72
C HIS A 131 10.16 7.19 -0.91
N LEU A 132 10.34 6.05 -0.23
CA LEU A 132 9.36 4.96 -0.21
C LEU A 132 8.32 5.11 0.89
N SER A 133 8.36 6.19 1.69
CA SER A 133 7.43 6.45 2.80
C SER A 133 7.24 5.25 3.75
N GLN A 134 8.31 4.47 3.96
CA GLN A 134 8.29 3.26 4.79
C GLN A 134 8.18 3.62 6.28
N ASN A 135 7.16 3.08 6.96
CA ASN A 135 7.00 3.14 8.42
C ASN A 135 6.79 1.71 8.93
N PHE A 136 7.80 1.13 9.58
CA PHE A 136 7.73 -0.26 10.04
C PHE A 136 6.98 -0.35 11.37
N LEU A 137 5.97 -1.22 11.43
CA LEU A 137 5.31 -1.58 12.67
C LEU A 137 6.11 -2.70 13.35
N LEU A 138 6.71 -2.40 14.50
CA LEU A 138 7.59 -3.34 15.21
C LEU A 138 6.99 -3.87 16.51
N GLU A 139 5.85 -3.33 16.94
CA GLU A 139 5.25 -3.65 18.24
C GLU A 139 4.34 -4.89 18.15
N PRO A 140 4.69 -6.02 18.79
CA PRO A 140 3.98 -7.29 18.60
C PRO A 140 2.50 -7.24 18.96
N ARG A 141 2.14 -6.53 20.03
CA ARG A 141 0.73 -6.40 20.48
C ARG A 141 -0.15 -5.71 19.43
N LEU A 142 0.40 -4.74 18.72
CA LEU A 142 -0.32 -4.03 17.66
C LEU A 142 -0.45 -4.88 16.40
N ILE A 143 0.61 -5.63 16.06
CA ILE A 143 0.58 -6.61 14.97
C ILE A 143 -0.49 -7.67 15.23
N GLU A 144 -0.52 -8.24 16.44
CA GLU A 144 -1.57 -9.18 16.86
C GLU A 144 -2.96 -8.55 16.76
N LYS A 145 -3.11 -7.28 17.18
CA LYS A 145 -4.40 -6.58 17.08
C LYS A 145 -4.86 -6.40 15.63
N ILE A 146 -3.94 -6.14 14.69
CA ILE A 146 -4.25 -6.09 13.25
C ILE A 146 -4.70 -7.46 12.73
N ALA A 147 -3.97 -8.53 13.08
CA ALA A 147 -4.31 -9.90 12.68
C ALA A 147 -5.64 -10.40 13.28
N LYS A 148 -5.99 -9.95 14.50
CA LYS A 148 -7.33 -10.17 15.06
C LYS A 148 -8.39 -9.39 14.30
N ALA A 149 -8.13 -8.12 13.99
CA ALA A 149 -9.09 -7.25 13.29
C ALA A 149 -9.38 -7.70 11.84
N SER A 150 -8.44 -8.36 11.17
CA SER A 150 -8.68 -9.02 9.87
C SER A 150 -9.63 -10.22 9.97
N GLY A 151 -9.84 -10.78 11.16
CA GLY A 151 -10.66 -11.98 11.34
C GLY A 151 -9.87 -13.28 11.12
N ILE A 152 -8.58 -13.19 10.80
CA ILE A 152 -7.66 -14.33 10.60
C ILE A 152 -7.54 -15.18 11.88
N LYS A 153 -7.68 -14.57 13.06
CA LYS A 153 -7.55 -15.24 14.37
C LYS A 153 -8.90 -15.71 14.97
N SER A 154 -9.97 -15.78 14.18
CA SER A 154 -11.30 -16.17 14.70
C SER A 154 -11.37 -17.69 14.90
N LYS A 155 -11.92 -18.15 16.03
CA LYS A 155 -12.04 -19.57 16.38
C LYS A 155 -12.76 -20.34 15.25
N GLY A 156 -12.13 -21.39 14.73
CA GLY A 156 -12.75 -22.32 13.77
C GLY A 156 -12.33 -22.16 12.29
N LEU A 157 -11.44 -21.22 11.96
CA LEU A 157 -11.00 -20.94 10.58
C LEU A 157 -9.73 -21.69 10.17
N GLY A 158 -9.69 -23.02 10.34
CA GLY A 158 -8.69 -23.85 9.65
C GLY A 158 -8.82 -23.66 8.13
N GLY A 159 -7.71 -23.60 7.39
CA GLY A 159 -7.73 -23.42 5.94
C GLY A 159 -7.87 -21.98 5.45
N THR A 160 -7.58 -20.96 6.28
CA THR A 160 -7.52 -19.56 5.82
C THR A 160 -6.21 -19.27 5.10
N TYR A 161 -6.28 -18.51 4.03
CA TYR A 161 -5.16 -17.99 3.24
C TYR A 161 -5.04 -16.48 3.45
N ALA A 162 -3.82 -15.95 3.44
CA ALA A 162 -3.60 -14.52 3.62
C ALA A 162 -2.64 -13.95 2.57
N VAL A 163 -2.89 -12.72 2.15
CA VAL A 163 -2.00 -11.94 1.31
C VAL A 163 -1.51 -10.74 2.11
N GLU A 164 -0.20 -10.60 2.32
CA GLU A 164 0.38 -9.35 2.82
C GLU A 164 0.92 -8.50 1.68
N VAL A 165 0.49 -7.26 1.62
CA VAL A 165 1.05 -6.28 0.68
C VAL A 165 2.08 -5.40 1.40
N GLY A 166 3.30 -5.37 0.87
CA GLY A 166 4.40 -4.58 1.42
C GLY A 166 4.80 -5.04 2.82
N PRO A 167 5.21 -6.30 3.00
CA PRO A 167 5.51 -6.86 4.32
C PRO A 167 6.68 -6.17 5.03
N GLY A 168 7.56 -5.50 4.28
CA GLY A 168 8.82 -4.98 4.80
C GLY A 168 9.57 -6.10 5.53
N PRO A 169 9.94 -5.92 6.80
CA PRO A 169 10.68 -6.93 7.54
C PRO A 169 9.84 -8.12 8.02
N GLY A 170 8.58 -8.24 7.59
CA GLY A 170 7.75 -9.45 7.77
C GLY A 170 7.06 -9.56 9.14
N GLY A 171 6.74 -8.43 9.77
CA GLY A 171 6.14 -8.43 11.11
C GLY A 171 4.73 -9.03 11.14
N ILE A 172 3.86 -8.61 10.22
CA ILE A 172 2.49 -9.12 10.15
C ILE A 172 2.48 -10.54 9.57
N ALA A 173 3.29 -10.83 8.54
CA ALA A 173 3.49 -12.18 8.01
C ALA A 173 3.83 -13.20 9.11
N ARG A 174 4.77 -12.85 10.00
CA ARG A 174 5.15 -13.70 11.13
C ARG A 174 3.96 -14.00 12.05
N GLU A 175 3.15 -13.00 12.40
CA GLU A 175 1.98 -13.20 13.25
C GLU A 175 0.87 -14.01 12.56
N MET A 176 0.66 -13.82 11.25
CA MET A 176 -0.30 -14.62 10.47
C MET A 176 0.13 -16.09 10.43
N LEU A 177 1.42 -16.37 10.19
CA LEU A 177 1.97 -17.72 10.25
C LEU A 177 1.84 -18.36 11.64
N HIS A 178 2.04 -17.58 12.72
CA HIS A 178 1.82 -18.03 14.10
C HIS A 178 0.34 -18.29 14.42
N SER A 179 -0.57 -17.57 13.78
CA SER A 179 -2.03 -17.70 14.00
C SER A 179 -2.63 -18.95 13.35
N GLY A 180 -1.83 -19.74 12.61
CA GLY A 180 -2.28 -20.99 12.00
C GLY A 180 -2.91 -20.84 10.61
N VAL A 181 -2.63 -19.73 9.91
CA VAL A 181 -2.99 -19.57 8.49
C VAL A 181 -2.34 -20.69 7.68
N GLU A 182 -3.11 -21.24 6.72
CA GLU A 182 -2.71 -22.34 5.85
C GLU A 182 -1.52 -21.92 4.97
N GLN A 183 -1.66 -20.78 4.30
CA GLN A 183 -0.60 -20.17 3.53
C GLN A 183 -0.68 -18.64 3.57
N VAL A 184 0.49 -18.01 3.68
CA VAL A 184 0.68 -16.57 3.59
C VAL A 184 1.45 -16.28 2.30
N ALA A 185 0.88 -15.49 1.40
CA ALA A 185 1.59 -14.91 0.28
C ALA A 185 1.99 -13.47 0.62
N VAL A 186 3.22 -13.06 0.30
CA VAL A 186 3.67 -11.68 0.52
C VAL A 186 4.13 -11.06 -0.79
N ILE A 187 3.72 -9.82 -1.05
CA ILE A 187 4.14 -9.05 -2.24
C ILE A 187 5.04 -7.91 -1.79
N GLU A 188 6.34 -8.04 -2.07
CA GLU A 188 7.35 -7.06 -1.68
C GLU A 188 8.04 -6.45 -2.90
N LYS A 189 8.09 -5.11 -2.93
CA LYS A 189 8.73 -4.36 -4.01
C LYS A 189 10.21 -4.11 -3.72
N ASP A 190 10.58 -3.97 -2.45
CA ASP A 190 11.92 -3.61 -2.01
C ASP A 190 12.75 -4.88 -1.73
N PRO A 191 13.70 -5.24 -2.61
CA PRO A 191 14.43 -6.50 -2.51
C PRO A 191 15.31 -6.60 -1.27
N ARG A 192 15.56 -5.47 -0.58
CA ARG A 192 16.36 -5.44 0.66
C ARG A 192 15.73 -6.24 1.80
N PHE A 193 14.42 -6.46 1.77
CA PHE A 193 13.73 -7.28 2.78
C PHE A 193 13.72 -8.78 2.46
N LEU A 194 14.12 -9.19 1.25
CA LEU A 194 14.09 -10.60 0.86
C LEU A 194 14.88 -11.50 1.82
N PRO A 195 16.09 -11.15 2.30
CA PRO A 195 16.80 -12.00 3.25
C PRO A 195 16.00 -12.27 4.54
N SER A 196 15.29 -11.25 5.05
CA SER A 196 14.46 -11.42 6.25
C SER A 196 13.20 -12.26 5.98
N LEU A 197 12.63 -12.13 4.78
CA LEU A 197 11.45 -12.90 4.38
C LEU A 197 11.83 -14.35 4.08
N GLN A 198 12.97 -14.60 3.43
CA GLN A 198 13.51 -15.94 3.16
C GLN A 198 13.80 -16.71 4.46
N MET A 199 14.38 -16.04 5.46
CA MET A 199 14.55 -16.64 6.78
C MET A 199 13.21 -17.04 7.41
N LEU A 200 12.16 -16.23 7.21
CA LEU A 200 10.81 -16.56 7.66
C LEU A 200 10.20 -17.71 6.84
N GLU A 201 10.46 -17.77 5.54
CA GLU A 201 10.02 -18.82 4.63
C GLU A 201 10.60 -20.18 5.01
N GLU A 202 11.91 -20.25 5.22
CA GLU A 202 12.62 -21.44 5.71
C GLU A 202 12.03 -21.92 7.05
N ALA A 203 11.74 -21.00 7.97
CA ALA A 203 11.13 -21.32 9.25
C ALA A 203 9.65 -21.75 9.14
N SER A 204 8.95 -21.31 8.08
CA SER A 204 7.50 -21.54 7.91
C SER A 204 7.15 -22.93 7.36
N LYS A 205 8.15 -23.72 6.92
CA LYS A 205 7.98 -25.04 6.30
C LYS A 205 7.08 -25.02 5.06
N GLY A 206 7.26 -24.04 4.19
CA GLY A 206 6.51 -23.92 2.92
C GLY A 206 5.16 -23.21 3.00
N ARG A 207 4.79 -22.67 4.17
CA ARG A 207 3.56 -21.89 4.35
C ARG A 207 3.68 -20.43 3.94
N LEU A 208 4.89 -19.89 3.81
CA LEU A 208 5.11 -18.55 3.28
C LEU A 208 5.49 -18.66 1.79
N LYS A 209 4.87 -17.81 0.96
CA LYS A 209 5.22 -17.63 -0.46
C LYS A 209 5.66 -16.19 -0.68
N ILE A 210 6.90 -15.98 -1.09
CA ILE A 210 7.44 -14.65 -1.35
C ILE A 210 7.29 -14.30 -2.84
N LEU A 211 6.63 -13.17 -3.12
CA LEU A 211 6.45 -12.63 -4.47
C LEU A 211 7.14 -11.27 -4.55
N VAL A 212 8.05 -11.11 -5.51
CA VAL A 212 8.75 -9.85 -5.74
C VAL A 212 8.00 -9.05 -6.80
N GLY A 213 7.50 -7.87 -6.44
CA GLY A 213 6.75 -7.05 -7.38
C GLY A 213 6.12 -5.80 -6.79
N ASP A 214 5.69 -4.89 -7.68
CA ASP A 214 4.91 -3.71 -7.31
C ASP A 214 3.42 -4.06 -7.24
N VAL A 215 2.82 -3.98 -6.06
CA VAL A 215 1.39 -4.25 -5.87
C VAL A 215 0.49 -3.38 -6.76
N MET A 216 0.94 -2.19 -7.16
CA MET A 216 0.19 -1.32 -8.05
C MET A 216 -0.06 -1.93 -9.42
N SER A 217 0.68 -2.96 -9.82
CA SER A 217 0.54 -3.66 -11.10
C SER A 217 0.54 -5.18 -10.97
N PHE A 218 0.69 -5.72 -9.75
CA PHE A 218 0.80 -7.15 -9.52
C PHE A 218 -0.56 -7.84 -9.69
N ASP A 219 -0.56 -8.96 -10.40
CA ASP A 219 -1.76 -9.79 -10.59
C ASP A 219 -1.80 -10.92 -9.55
N MET A 220 -2.87 -10.96 -8.77
CA MET A 220 -3.10 -11.96 -7.73
C MET A 220 -4.23 -12.94 -8.09
N SER A 221 -4.74 -12.91 -9.33
CA SER A 221 -5.82 -13.79 -9.82
C SER A 221 -5.53 -15.29 -9.64
N ARG A 222 -4.27 -15.70 -9.73
CA ARG A 222 -3.82 -17.11 -9.64
C ARG A 222 -2.93 -17.38 -8.43
N LEU A 223 -3.16 -16.64 -7.35
CA LEU A 223 -2.30 -16.72 -6.18
C LEU A 223 -2.51 -18.01 -5.37
N PHE A 224 -3.76 -18.49 -5.29
CA PHE A 224 -4.19 -19.63 -4.49
C PHE A 224 -5.01 -20.64 -5.33
N PRO A 225 -5.35 -21.82 -4.80
CA PRO A 225 -6.17 -22.80 -5.52
C PRO A 225 -7.56 -22.27 -5.87
N ASP A 226 -8.07 -22.66 -7.05
CA ASP A 226 -9.40 -22.26 -7.53
C ASP A 226 -10.56 -22.78 -6.62
N GLU A 227 -10.31 -23.79 -5.80
CA GLU A 227 -11.25 -24.31 -4.79
C GLU A 227 -11.66 -23.26 -3.74
N LEU A 228 -10.86 -22.21 -3.57
CA LEU A 228 -11.16 -21.10 -2.68
C LEU A 228 -12.12 -20.08 -3.29
N LYS A 229 -12.36 -20.14 -4.60
CA LYS A 229 -13.29 -19.23 -5.28
C LYS A 229 -14.69 -19.41 -4.72
N ARG A 230 -15.40 -18.30 -4.52
CA ARG A 230 -16.78 -18.24 -4.07
C ARG A 230 -17.56 -17.30 -4.98
N ASP A 231 -18.81 -17.67 -5.22
CA ASP A 231 -19.72 -16.79 -5.94
C ASP A 231 -19.97 -15.51 -5.14
N TRP A 232 -20.24 -14.44 -5.88
CA TRP A 232 -20.45 -13.12 -5.29
C TRP A 232 -21.81 -13.01 -4.57
N GLU A 233 -22.80 -13.77 -5.02
CA GLU A 233 -24.21 -13.68 -4.65
C GLU A 233 -24.67 -14.79 -3.69
N GLU A 234 -23.98 -15.93 -3.63
CA GLU A 234 -24.46 -17.09 -2.87
C GLU A 234 -24.24 -17.01 -1.34
N GLY A 235 -25.31 -17.37 -0.61
CA GLY A 235 -25.27 -17.91 0.75
C GLY A 235 -25.84 -17.01 1.85
N GLU A 236 -26.73 -17.56 2.66
CA GLU A 236 -26.97 -17.02 4.00
C GLU A 236 -25.83 -17.47 4.91
N THR A 237 -24.97 -16.52 5.27
CA THR A 237 -24.16 -16.65 6.48
C THR A 237 -24.13 -15.28 7.10
N CYS A 238 -24.81 -15.14 8.22
CA CYS A 238 -24.39 -14.17 9.22
C CYS A 238 -22.95 -14.51 9.50
N ILE A 239 -22.00 -13.72 8.98
CA ILE A 239 -20.68 -13.83 9.54
C ILE A 239 -20.76 -13.10 10.87
N ASP A 240 -21.08 -13.90 11.88
CA ASP A 240 -20.94 -13.55 13.28
C ASP A 240 -19.43 -13.43 13.52
N TRP A 241 -18.86 -12.29 13.08
CA TRP A 241 -17.43 -12.01 13.15
C TRP A 241 -17.05 -11.66 14.59
N ASN A 242 -17.36 -12.55 15.54
CA ASN A 242 -16.92 -12.51 16.93
C ASN A 242 -16.73 -11.07 17.43
N MET A 243 -17.77 -10.25 17.25
CA MET A 243 -17.81 -8.93 17.86
C MET A 243 -17.99 -9.22 19.34
N PRO A 244 -17.17 -8.65 20.24
CA PRO A 244 -17.60 -8.56 21.60
C PRO A 244 -19.02 -7.97 21.58
N SER A 245 -19.93 -8.53 22.38
CA SER A 245 -21.24 -7.93 22.54
C SER A 245 -21.07 -6.42 22.80
N LYS A 246 -22.08 -5.61 22.46
CA LYS A 246 -22.04 -4.16 22.75
C LYS A 246 -21.52 -3.89 24.18
N ALA A 247 -21.90 -4.73 25.14
CA ALA A 247 -21.43 -4.70 26.51
C ALA A 247 -19.91 -4.96 26.66
N GLU A 248 -19.36 -6.02 26.06
CA GLU A 248 -17.92 -6.36 26.13
C GLU A 248 -17.03 -5.29 25.45
N TYR A 249 -17.51 -4.66 24.37
CA TYR A 249 -16.77 -3.58 23.71
C TYR A 249 -16.80 -2.27 24.51
N GLU A 250 -17.95 -1.94 25.12
CA GLU A 250 -18.13 -0.78 25.99
C GLU A 250 -17.29 -0.92 27.28
N GLU A 251 -17.13 -2.14 27.78
CA GLU A 251 -16.25 -2.47 28.91
C GLU A 251 -14.77 -2.26 28.57
N GLU A 252 -14.31 -2.66 27.38
CA GLU A 252 -12.94 -2.46 26.93
C GLU A 252 -12.63 -1.03 26.45
N ASN A 253 -13.63 -0.23 26.07
CA ASN A 253 -13.44 1.09 25.43
C ASN A 253 -14.41 2.19 25.91
N PRO A 254 -14.38 2.57 27.20
CA PRO A 254 -15.40 3.42 27.85
C PRO A 254 -15.43 4.91 27.40
N LYS A 255 -14.66 5.34 26.39
CA LYS A 255 -14.52 6.75 25.98
C LYS A 255 -14.92 7.05 24.52
N LEU A 256 -15.47 6.07 23.79
CA LEU A 256 -15.86 6.23 22.37
C LEU A 256 -17.39 6.36 22.23
N GLU A 257 -17.93 7.50 22.63
CA GLU A 257 -19.38 7.79 22.59
C GLU A 257 -20.01 7.95 21.19
N LYS A 258 -19.31 7.69 20.08
CA LYS A 258 -19.87 7.96 18.74
C LYS A 258 -19.76 6.81 17.75
N LYS A 259 -20.96 6.29 17.44
CA LYS A 259 -21.43 5.68 16.18
C LYS A 259 -20.87 4.29 15.82
N TRP A 260 -21.30 3.30 16.60
CA TRP A 260 -21.36 1.91 16.14
C TRP A 260 -22.48 1.74 15.11
N ARG A 261 -22.17 1.28 13.90
CA ARG A 261 -23.18 0.83 12.91
C ARG A 261 -22.88 -0.62 12.54
N TYR A 262 -23.74 -1.52 13.02
CA TYR A 262 -23.76 -2.92 12.58
C TYR A 262 -23.96 -2.97 11.06
N HIS A 263 -23.06 -3.65 10.35
CA HIS A 263 -23.30 -4.03 8.95
C HIS A 263 -23.38 -5.56 8.92
N LYS A 264 -24.59 -6.10 8.85
CA LYS A 264 -24.82 -7.53 8.64
C LYS A 264 -24.34 -7.85 7.22
N VAL A 265 -23.14 -8.43 7.09
CA VAL A 265 -22.61 -8.85 5.78
C VAL A 265 -23.35 -10.12 5.36
N LYS A 266 -24.10 -10.06 4.25
CA LYS A 266 -24.69 -11.24 3.59
C LYS A 266 -23.61 -12.00 2.78
N GLY A 267 -23.73 -13.33 2.64
CA GLY A 267 -22.88 -14.18 1.81
C GLY A 267 -21.64 -14.77 2.50
N ARG A 268 -21.25 -16.02 2.17
CA ARG A 268 -19.92 -16.55 2.50
C ARG A 268 -18.87 -15.75 1.73
N VAL A 269 -17.81 -15.32 2.40
CA VAL A 269 -16.62 -14.76 1.73
C VAL A 269 -15.60 -15.87 1.52
N PRO A 270 -14.70 -15.75 0.52
CA PRO A 270 -13.56 -16.66 0.38
C PRO A 270 -12.75 -16.72 1.67
N LEU A 271 -12.12 -17.87 1.94
CA LEU A 271 -11.16 -18.02 3.04
C LEU A 271 -9.81 -17.39 2.69
N ILE A 272 -9.85 -16.19 2.11
CA ILE A 272 -8.70 -15.40 1.69
C ILE A 272 -8.85 -14.03 2.33
N HIS A 273 -7.77 -13.49 2.90
CA HIS A 273 -7.77 -12.14 3.47
C HIS A 273 -6.55 -11.34 3.04
N VAL A 274 -6.75 -10.10 2.59
CA VAL A 274 -5.65 -9.18 2.26
C VAL A 274 -5.34 -8.30 3.47
N VAL A 275 -4.09 -8.27 3.90
CA VAL A 275 -3.59 -7.39 4.97
C VAL A 275 -2.48 -6.50 4.42
N GLY A 276 -2.39 -5.26 4.86
CA GLY A 276 -1.31 -4.39 4.42
C GLY A 276 -1.06 -3.22 5.35
N ASN A 277 0.20 -3.06 5.76
CA ASN A 277 0.68 -1.83 6.37
C ASN A 277 1.33 -0.94 5.30
N LEU A 278 0.49 -0.29 4.49
CA LEU A 278 0.91 0.33 3.24
C LEU A 278 1.60 1.68 3.47
N PRO A 279 2.61 2.04 2.65
CA PRO A 279 3.11 3.41 2.58
C PRO A 279 2.01 4.41 2.25
N PHE A 280 1.99 5.56 2.93
CA PHE A 280 0.87 6.51 2.82
C PHE A 280 0.67 7.07 1.40
N ASN A 281 1.76 7.30 0.66
CA ASN A 281 1.72 7.77 -0.73
C ASN A 281 1.14 6.74 -1.71
N ILE A 282 1.17 5.45 -1.37
CA ILE A 282 0.65 4.35 -2.19
C ILE A 282 -0.76 3.94 -1.75
N SER A 283 -1.08 4.04 -0.46
CA SER A 283 -2.36 3.57 0.10
C SER A 283 -3.61 4.12 -0.59
N THR A 284 -3.65 5.44 -0.84
CA THR A 284 -4.82 6.10 -1.46
C THR A 284 -5.01 5.79 -2.95
N PRO A 285 -3.98 5.85 -3.82
CA PRO A 285 -4.16 5.42 -5.20
C PRO A 285 -4.40 3.92 -5.32
N LEU A 286 -3.81 3.09 -4.44
CA LEU A 286 -4.04 1.65 -4.43
C LEU A 286 -5.50 1.30 -4.10
N ILE A 287 -6.08 1.91 -3.07
CA ILE A 287 -7.48 1.60 -2.71
C ILE A 287 -8.46 2.00 -3.81
N ILE A 288 -8.23 3.12 -4.52
CA ILE A 288 -9.07 3.52 -5.66
C ILE A 288 -8.93 2.53 -6.82
N ARG A 289 -7.71 2.06 -7.13
CA ARG A 289 -7.50 0.99 -8.11
C ARG A 289 -8.22 -0.29 -7.68
N TRP A 290 -8.11 -0.68 -6.42
CA TRP A 290 -8.79 -1.86 -5.90
C TRP A 290 -10.30 -1.74 -5.90
N MET A 291 -10.88 -0.55 -5.70
CA MET A 291 -12.33 -0.35 -5.93
C MET A 291 -12.71 -0.60 -7.39
N ARG A 292 -11.85 -0.25 -8.36
CA ARG A 292 -12.06 -0.61 -9.77
C ARG A 292 -11.97 -2.12 -9.98
N ASP A 293 -10.93 -2.76 -9.45
CA ASP A 293 -10.74 -4.20 -9.58
C ASP A 293 -11.91 -4.98 -8.93
N ILE A 294 -12.47 -4.49 -7.80
CA ILE A 294 -13.70 -5.01 -7.18
C ILE A 294 -14.90 -4.81 -8.10
N SER A 295 -15.07 -3.60 -8.67
CA SER A 295 -16.16 -3.30 -9.59
C SER A 295 -16.13 -4.19 -10.84
N GLU A 296 -14.93 -4.54 -11.31
CA GLU A 296 -14.72 -5.38 -12.49
C GLU A 296 -14.59 -6.87 -12.15
N ARG A 297 -14.63 -7.23 -10.85
CA ARG A 297 -14.43 -8.59 -10.32
C ARG A 297 -13.12 -9.24 -10.79
N LYS A 298 -12.03 -8.47 -10.86
CA LYS A 298 -10.70 -8.86 -11.37
C LYS A 298 -9.66 -9.05 -10.26
N ASN A 299 -8.48 -9.57 -10.61
CA ASN A 299 -7.33 -9.71 -9.70
C ASN A 299 -7.70 -10.66 -8.54
N ILE A 300 -7.37 -10.33 -7.28
CA ILE A 300 -7.73 -11.15 -6.12
C ILE A 300 -9.26 -11.29 -5.93
N TRP A 301 -10.07 -10.40 -6.52
CA TRP A 301 -11.53 -10.47 -6.43
C TRP A 301 -12.16 -11.44 -7.45
N GLU A 302 -11.36 -12.08 -8.30
CA GLU A 302 -11.79 -13.28 -9.05
C GLU A 302 -12.08 -14.46 -8.11
N TYR A 303 -11.54 -14.45 -6.88
CA TYR A 303 -11.92 -15.43 -5.86
C TYR A 303 -13.26 -15.15 -5.20
N GLY A 304 -13.88 -13.99 -5.46
CA GLY A 304 -15.10 -13.54 -4.79
C GLY A 304 -14.84 -12.33 -3.90
N ARG A 305 -15.66 -12.17 -2.87
CA ARG A 305 -15.66 -10.99 -1.98
C ARG A 305 -14.55 -11.03 -0.93
N VAL A 306 -13.31 -11.14 -1.39
CA VAL A 306 -12.09 -11.19 -0.56
C VAL A 306 -12.00 -9.94 0.33
N PRO A 307 -12.05 -10.08 1.66
CA PRO A 307 -11.94 -8.96 2.58
C PRO A 307 -10.51 -8.40 2.66
N MET A 308 -10.40 -7.14 3.08
CA MET A 308 -9.13 -6.45 3.26
C MET A 308 -9.05 -5.76 4.63
N THR A 309 -7.85 -5.73 5.23
CA THR A 309 -7.54 -4.91 6.41
C THR A 309 -6.28 -4.11 6.14
N LEU A 310 -6.43 -2.80 6.03
CA LEU A 310 -5.37 -1.91 5.55
C LEU A 310 -5.15 -0.78 6.55
N THR A 311 -3.91 -0.29 6.59
CA THR A 311 -3.56 0.90 7.35
C THR A 311 -3.53 2.14 6.46
N PHE A 312 -4.01 3.26 6.98
CA PHE A 312 -3.93 4.56 6.34
C PHE A 312 -3.50 5.61 7.36
N GLN A 313 -3.10 6.79 6.89
CA GLN A 313 -3.06 7.96 7.75
C GLN A 313 -4.43 8.14 8.41
N LYS A 314 -4.47 8.49 9.70
CA LYS A 314 -5.72 8.60 10.48
C LYS A 314 -6.80 9.40 9.76
N GLU A 315 -6.46 10.58 9.25
CA GLU A 315 -7.41 11.44 8.53
C GLU A 315 -7.97 10.76 7.26
N VAL A 316 -7.15 10.00 6.54
CA VAL A 316 -7.59 9.25 5.35
C VAL A 316 -8.52 8.11 5.75
N ALA A 317 -8.22 7.40 6.84
CA ALA A 317 -9.09 6.36 7.39
C ALA A 317 -10.45 6.95 7.84
N GLU A 318 -10.46 8.09 8.52
CA GLU A 318 -11.68 8.82 8.90
C GLU A 318 -12.48 9.25 7.66
N ARG A 319 -11.81 9.74 6.63
CA ARG A 319 -12.44 10.06 5.34
C ARG A 319 -13.09 8.85 4.69
N ILE A 320 -12.47 7.66 4.71
CA ILE A 320 -13.05 6.45 4.11
C ILE A 320 -14.40 6.09 4.76
N VAL A 321 -14.48 6.17 6.09
CA VAL A 321 -15.68 5.75 6.83
C VAL A 321 -16.71 6.87 7.04
N ALA A 322 -16.36 8.12 6.72
CA ALA A 322 -17.21 9.28 6.95
C ALA A 322 -18.61 9.13 6.33
N ALA A 323 -19.64 9.33 7.14
CA ALA A 323 -21.04 9.25 6.73
C ALA A 323 -21.50 10.56 6.03
N PRO A 324 -22.63 10.54 5.31
CA PRO A 324 -23.25 11.76 4.79
C PRO A 324 -23.44 12.81 5.89
N GLY A 325 -23.12 14.06 5.58
CA GLY A 325 -23.17 15.20 6.50
C GLY A 325 -21.90 15.40 7.35
N GLU A 326 -21.01 14.41 7.44
CA GLU A 326 -19.81 14.52 8.27
C GLU A 326 -18.70 15.38 7.61
N GLU A 327 -17.89 16.03 8.45
CA GLU A 327 -16.85 16.96 8.00
C GLU A 327 -15.79 16.28 7.12
N GLN A 328 -15.47 15.01 7.39
CA GLN A 328 -14.47 14.25 6.64
C GLN A 328 -15.04 13.59 5.37
N ARG A 329 -16.35 13.71 5.10
CA ARG A 329 -16.99 13.11 3.92
C ARG A 329 -16.37 13.63 2.63
N CYS A 330 -15.90 12.78 1.74
CA CYS A 330 -15.24 13.16 0.51
C CYS A 330 -15.47 12.13 -0.60
N ARG A 331 -14.83 12.35 -1.76
CA ARG A 331 -14.81 11.39 -2.88
C ARG A 331 -14.47 9.96 -2.40
N LEU A 332 -13.44 9.80 -1.58
CA LEU A 332 -12.98 8.49 -1.13
C LEU A 332 -14.04 7.77 -0.29
N SER A 333 -14.84 8.50 0.49
CA SER A 333 -15.93 7.94 1.27
C SER A 333 -16.98 7.29 0.36
N VAL A 334 -17.42 8.00 -0.66
CA VAL A 334 -18.45 7.52 -1.60
C VAL A 334 -17.93 6.33 -2.39
N MET A 335 -16.71 6.43 -2.93
CA MET A 335 -16.10 5.34 -3.70
C MET A 335 -15.97 4.08 -2.84
N CYS A 336 -15.38 4.15 -1.66
CA CYS A 336 -15.20 2.95 -0.83
C CYS A 336 -16.54 2.36 -0.34
N GLN A 337 -17.49 3.20 0.08
CA GLN A 337 -18.77 2.73 0.63
C GLN A 337 -19.70 2.16 -0.44
N ASN A 338 -19.54 2.58 -1.69
CA ASN A 338 -20.28 2.05 -2.83
C ASN A 338 -20.04 0.56 -3.03
N TRP A 339 -18.77 0.14 -3.10
CA TRP A 339 -18.40 -1.25 -3.38
C TRP A 339 -18.11 -2.08 -2.13
N CYS A 340 -17.88 -1.46 -0.96
CA CYS A 340 -17.51 -2.16 0.27
C CYS A 340 -18.34 -1.72 1.48
N TYR A 341 -18.55 -2.67 2.39
CA TYR A 341 -18.74 -2.36 3.80
C TYR A 341 -17.38 -1.91 4.37
N VAL A 342 -17.34 -0.71 4.95
CA VAL A 342 -16.12 -0.13 5.51
C VAL A 342 -16.27 0.05 7.01
N ASP A 343 -15.25 -0.37 7.75
CA ASP A 343 -15.28 -0.33 9.21
C ASP A 343 -13.94 0.17 9.79
N TYR A 344 -14.00 1.19 10.64
CA TYR A 344 -12.84 1.76 11.31
C TYR A 344 -12.57 0.97 12.57
N LYS A 345 -11.52 0.15 12.57
CA LYS A 345 -11.25 -0.79 13.68
C LYS A 345 -10.62 -0.09 14.88
N PHE A 346 -9.50 0.59 14.68
CA PHE A 346 -8.81 1.32 15.75
C PHE A 346 -7.72 2.24 15.19
N THR A 347 -7.19 3.10 16.06
CA THR A 347 -6.05 3.99 15.76
C THR A 347 -4.78 3.45 16.41
N ILE A 348 -3.68 3.46 15.66
CA ILE A 348 -2.32 3.19 16.13
C ILE A 348 -1.58 4.52 16.25
N ARG A 349 -0.99 4.77 17.43
CA ARG A 349 -0.16 5.95 17.64
C ARG A 349 1.09 5.91 16.77
N GLY A 350 1.46 7.04 16.17
CA GLY A 350 2.66 7.14 15.33
C GLY A 350 3.94 6.68 16.05
N SER A 351 4.02 6.80 17.37
CA SER A 351 5.16 6.32 18.17
C SER A 351 5.42 4.83 18.09
N ALA A 352 4.46 4.01 17.64
CA ALA A 352 4.62 2.57 17.46
C ALA A 352 5.41 2.20 16.19
N PHE A 353 5.67 3.15 15.31
CA PHE A 353 6.34 2.93 14.04
C PHE A 353 7.78 3.43 14.05
N VAL A 354 8.61 2.79 13.21
CA VAL A 354 9.99 3.20 12.98
C VAL A 354 10.23 3.34 11.47
N PRO A 355 10.61 4.54 10.98
CA PRO A 355 10.60 5.82 11.67
C PRO A 355 9.18 6.24 12.09
N LYS A 356 9.09 7.12 13.08
CA LYS A 356 7.80 7.66 13.54
C LYS A 356 7.18 8.52 12.44
N PRO A 357 5.97 8.21 11.91
CA PRO A 357 5.25 9.07 11.02
C PRO A 357 4.80 10.35 11.72
N LYS A 358 4.52 11.39 10.93
CA LYS A 358 4.04 12.69 11.42
C LYS A 358 2.61 12.64 11.98
N VAL A 359 1.85 11.63 11.58
CA VAL A 359 0.44 11.46 11.92
C VAL A 359 0.21 10.05 12.44
N ASP A 360 -0.84 9.89 13.23
CA ASP A 360 -1.32 8.58 13.65
C ASP A 360 -1.88 7.79 12.45
N VAL A 361 -2.07 6.48 12.66
CA VAL A 361 -2.45 5.53 11.63
C VAL A 361 -3.78 4.90 11.98
N GLY A 362 -4.75 4.96 11.08
CA GLY A 362 -6.04 4.28 11.23
C GLY A 362 -6.01 2.91 10.56
N VAL A 363 -6.59 1.91 11.22
CA VAL A 363 -6.79 0.56 10.65
C VAL A 363 -8.23 0.45 10.18
N VAL A 364 -8.41 0.19 8.88
CA VAL A 364 -9.73 0.09 8.25
C VAL A 364 -9.91 -1.29 7.64
N ARG A 365 -11.05 -1.91 7.91
CA ARG A 365 -11.48 -3.16 7.28
C ARG A 365 -12.47 -2.86 6.15
N PHE A 366 -12.32 -3.58 5.06
CA PHE A 366 -13.19 -3.53 3.89
C PHE A 366 -13.72 -4.93 3.63
N VAL A 367 -15.00 -5.03 3.36
CA VAL A 367 -15.62 -6.26 2.87
C VAL A 367 -16.41 -5.91 1.61
N PRO A 368 -16.05 -6.44 0.43
CA PRO A 368 -16.81 -6.20 -0.78
C PRO A 368 -18.29 -6.56 -0.60
N ARG A 369 -19.17 -5.70 -1.10
CA ARG A 369 -20.61 -5.97 -1.11
C ARG A 369 -20.94 -7.02 -2.18
N PRO A 370 -22.00 -7.82 -1.99
CA PRO A 370 -22.58 -8.63 -3.07
C PRO A 370 -22.95 -7.77 -4.27
N GLU A 371 -23.68 -6.68 -4.00
CA GLU A 371 -24.06 -5.67 -4.97
C GLU A 371 -23.58 -4.28 -4.52
N PRO A 372 -23.04 -3.46 -5.42
CA PRO A 372 -22.71 -2.08 -5.11
C PRO A 372 -23.98 -1.24 -4.91
N LEU A 373 -23.89 -0.16 -4.12
CA LEU A 373 -25.02 0.78 -3.93
C LEU A 373 -25.36 1.56 -5.21
N ILE A 374 -24.38 1.72 -6.09
CA ILE A 374 -24.46 2.34 -7.42
C ILE A 374 -23.99 1.27 -8.41
N PRO A 375 -24.92 0.52 -9.04
CA PRO A 375 -24.61 -0.53 -10.00
C PRO A 375 -24.32 0.05 -11.39
N LEU A 376 -23.37 0.97 -11.49
CA LEU A 376 -22.96 1.63 -12.73
C LEU A 376 -21.44 1.49 -12.94
N PRO A 377 -20.95 1.65 -14.19
CA PRO A 377 -19.53 1.53 -14.49
C PRO A 377 -18.65 2.41 -13.61
N PHE A 378 -17.54 1.84 -13.13
CA PHE A 378 -16.62 2.53 -12.21
C PHE A 378 -16.14 3.88 -12.75
N SER A 379 -15.82 3.97 -14.05
CA SER A 379 -15.34 5.20 -14.70
C SER A 379 -16.37 6.34 -14.60
N LEU A 380 -17.64 6.03 -14.81
CA LEU A 380 -18.74 6.99 -14.74
C LEU A 380 -18.97 7.47 -13.30
N VAL A 381 -19.05 6.54 -12.36
CA VAL A 381 -19.20 6.86 -10.92
C VAL A 381 -18.01 7.69 -10.44
N GLU A 382 -16.78 7.30 -10.79
CA GLU A 382 -15.58 8.06 -10.44
C GLU A 382 -15.62 9.47 -11.04
N LYS A 383 -15.99 9.62 -12.31
CA LYS A 383 -16.09 10.91 -13.00
C LYS A 383 -17.08 11.83 -12.30
N VAL A 384 -18.31 11.36 -12.08
CA VAL A 384 -19.39 12.15 -11.45
C VAL A 384 -19.01 12.53 -10.02
N VAL A 385 -18.66 11.56 -9.18
CA VAL A 385 -18.32 11.81 -7.76
C VAL A 385 -17.10 12.75 -7.66
N ARG A 386 -16.05 12.53 -8.47
CA ARG A 386 -14.86 13.41 -8.48
C ARG A 386 -15.21 14.85 -8.85
N THR A 387 -16.10 15.03 -9.83
CA THR A 387 -16.54 16.35 -10.28
C THR A 387 -17.37 17.03 -9.20
N LEU A 388 -18.34 16.34 -8.61
CA LEU A 388 -19.19 16.90 -7.56
C LEU A 388 -18.41 17.32 -6.29
N PHE A 389 -17.34 16.59 -5.95
CA PHE A 389 -16.45 16.98 -4.85
C PHE A 389 -15.39 18.03 -5.20
N SER A 390 -15.31 18.53 -6.44
CA SER A 390 -14.32 19.57 -6.82
C SER A 390 -14.57 20.90 -6.10
N SER A 391 -15.79 21.14 -5.63
CA SER A 391 -16.19 22.40 -4.99
C SER A 391 -17.02 22.15 -3.73
N ARG A 392 -16.37 21.60 -2.69
CA ARG A 392 -16.99 21.18 -1.40
C ARG A 392 -17.92 22.22 -0.76
N ARG A 393 -17.61 23.51 -0.88
CA ARG A 393 -18.34 24.61 -0.21
C ARG A 393 -19.53 25.13 -1.03
N LYS A 394 -19.68 24.72 -2.29
CA LYS A 394 -20.74 25.19 -3.20
C LYS A 394 -21.89 24.18 -3.26
N HIS A 395 -23.08 24.65 -3.63
CA HIS A 395 -24.24 23.77 -3.88
C HIS A 395 -23.99 22.92 -5.12
N ILE A 396 -24.61 21.75 -5.19
CA ILE A 396 -24.31 20.68 -6.16
C ILE A 396 -24.45 21.11 -7.62
N LYS A 397 -25.33 22.08 -7.92
CA LYS A 397 -25.48 22.68 -9.27
C LYS A 397 -24.15 23.23 -9.82
N TYR A 398 -23.37 23.89 -8.97
CA TYR A 398 -22.12 24.54 -9.39
C TYR A 398 -21.07 23.53 -9.88
N PRO A 399 -20.67 22.51 -9.09
CA PRO A 399 -19.73 21.51 -9.59
C PRO A 399 -20.33 20.60 -10.67
N ALA A 400 -21.65 20.34 -10.66
CA ALA A 400 -22.31 19.58 -11.72
C ALA A 400 -22.14 20.21 -13.11
N ALA A 401 -22.05 21.54 -13.18
CA ALA A 401 -21.79 22.26 -14.43
C ALA A 401 -20.47 21.83 -15.11
N PHE A 402 -19.49 21.32 -14.37
CA PHE A 402 -18.22 20.83 -14.93
C PHE A 402 -18.34 19.43 -15.59
N LEU A 403 -19.51 18.80 -15.55
CA LEU A 403 -19.81 17.60 -16.33
C LEU A 403 -20.17 17.91 -17.79
N PHE A 404 -20.45 19.17 -18.10
CA PHE A 404 -20.92 19.62 -19.41
C PHE A 404 -19.96 20.69 -19.98
N PRO A 405 -19.78 20.72 -21.32
CA PRO A 405 -18.98 21.75 -21.95
C PRO A 405 -19.58 23.16 -21.73
N PRO A 406 -18.75 24.21 -21.66
CA PRO A 406 -19.24 25.58 -21.70
C PRO A 406 -19.71 25.84 -23.14
N GLY A 407 -21.01 25.70 -23.41
CA GLY A 407 -21.59 25.88 -24.75
C GLY A 407 -21.13 27.19 -25.41
N ARG A 408 -20.91 27.16 -26.73
CA ARG A 408 -20.65 28.37 -27.52
C ARG A 408 -21.99 28.97 -27.95
N GLY A 409 -22.26 30.21 -27.58
CA GLY A 409 -23.41 30.98 -28.04
C GLY A 409 -23.26 31.44 -29.50
N GLY A 410 -23.29 30.49 -30.45
CA GLY A 410 -23.33 30.75 -31.88
C GLY A 410 -24.43 29.93 -32.54
N GLU A 411 -24.89 30.35 -33.73
CA GLU A 411 -26.05 29.84 -34.48
C GLU A 411 -26.01 28.34 -34.87
N LYS A 412 -24.99 27.58 -34.44
CA LYS A 412 -24.84 26.12 -34.65
C LYS A 412 -24.59 25.36 -33.34
N ALA A 413 -25.21 25.79 -32.24
CA ALA A 413 -25.14 25.06 -30.98
C ALA A 413 -26.15 23.90 -30.99
N THR A 414 -25.65 22.68 -31.24
CA THR A 414 -26.45 21.44 -31.22
C THR A 414 -26.83 21.00 -29.80
N LEU A 415 -26.15 21.53 -28.77
CA LEU A 415 -26.35 21.17 -27.37
C LEU A 415 -27.10 22.28 -26.62
N PRO A 416 -28.03 21.94 -25.69
CA PRO A 416 -28.65 22.91 -24.80
C PRO A 416 -27.62 23.71 -23.99
N SER A 417 -28.04 24.83 -23.41
CA SER A 417 -27.14 25.61 -22.57
C SER A 417 -26.67 24.77 -21.39
N ARG A 418 -25.46 25.06 -20.89
CA ARG A 418 -24.90 24.34 -19.74
C ARG A 418 -25.83 24.39 -18.53
N ASP A 419 -26.53 25.51 -18.34
CA ASP A 419 -27.44 25.68 -17.22
C ASP A 419 -28.70 24.83 -17.40
N ASP A 420 -29.20 24.68 -18.63
CA ASP A 420 -30.32 23.78 -18.95
C ASP A 420 -29.94 22.32 -18.69
N LEU A 421 -28.75 21.88 -19.15
CA LEU A 421 -28.25 20.53 -18.90
C LEU A 421 -28.08 20.24 -17.40
N VAL A 422 -27.60 21.21 -16.62
CA VAL A 422 -27.49 21.07 -15.16
C VAL A 422 -28.87 20.99 -14.52
N ASN A 423 -29.82 21.82 -14.95
CA ASN A 423 -31.18 21.78 -14.43
C ASN A 423 -31.88 20.46 -14.78
N GLU A 424 -31.67 19.95 -15.99
CA GLU A 424 -32.14 18.64 -16.43
C GLU A 424 -31.55 17.53 -15.56
N LEU A 425 -30.21 17.48 -15.39
CA LEU A 425 -29.53 16.49 -14.56
C LEU A 425 -30.07 16.46 -13.12
N ILE A 426 -30.26 17.64 -12.53
CA ILE A 426 -30.76 17.77 -11.15
C ILE A 426 -32.25 17.42 -11.07
N GLY A 427 -33.03 17.77 -12.09
CA GLY A 427 -34.45 17.40 -12.20
C GLY A 427 -34.63 15.88 -12.29
N LEU A 428 -33.92 15.22 -13.20
CA LEU A 428 -33.96 13.77 -13.39
C LEU A 428 -33.48 12.98 -12.18
N SER A 429 -32.49 13.50 -11.45
CA SER A 429 -31.95 12.82 -10.28
C SER A 429 -32.79 12.99 -9.00
N GLU A 430 -33.77 13.90 -9.00
CA GLU A 430 -34.61 14.21 -7.85
C GLU A 430 -33.79 14.51 -6.57
N VAL A 431 -32.62 15.16 -6.75
CA VAL A 431 -31.74 15.56 -5.63
C VAL A 431 -31.97 17.04 -5.31
N ASN A 432 -31.94 17.38 -4.02
CA ASN A 432 -32.05 18.78 -3.60
C ASN A 432 -30.92 19.61 -4.23
N SER A 433 -31.31 20.55 -5.09
CA SER A 433 -30.37 21.38 -5.84
C SER A 433 -29.49 22.32 -5.01
N THR A 434 -29.92 22.60 -3.77
CA THR A 434 -29.19 23.41 -2.78
C THR A 434 -28.30 22.57 -1.86
N ALA A 435 -28.39 21.24 -1.95
CA ALA A 435 -27.53 20.34 -1.21
C ALA A 435 -26.07 20.54 -1.61
N ARG A 436 -25.18 20.18 -0.68
CA ARG A 436 -23.72 20.14 -0.92
C ARG A 436 -23.28 18.69 -1.02
N ALA A 437 -22.23 18.43 -1.79
CA ALA A 437 -21.76 17.06 -2.06
C ALA A 437 -21.50 16.21 -0.80
N TYR A 438 -21.04 16.82 0.29
CA TYR A 438 -20.79 16.09 1.54
C TYR A 438 -22.07 15.68 2.28
N GLY A 439 -23.21 16.32 2.00
CA GLY A 439 -24.50 15.98 2.57
C GLY A 439 -25.20 14.81 1.86
N LEU A 440 -24.77 14.48 0.65
CA LEU A 440 -25.42 13.45 -0.17
C LEU A 440 -25.06 12.03 0.29
N SER A 441 -26.08 11.18 0.33
CA SER A 441 -26.02 9.72 0.45
C SER A 441 -25.41 9.08 -0.80
N VAL A 442 -24.99 7.81 -0.70
CA VAL A 442 -24.39 7.10 -1.86
C VAL A 442 -25.44 6.85 -2.93
N GLU A 443 -26.67 6.61 -2.50
CA GLU A 443 -27.87 6.40 -3.32
C GLU A 443 -28.25 7.67 -4.10
N GLU A 444 -28.15 8.85 -3.47
CA GLU A 444 -28.29 10.14 -4.17
C GLU A 444 -27.21 10.36 -5.23
N PHE A 445 -25.95 9.98 -4.94
CA PHE A 445 -24.92 9.97 -5.99
C PHE A 445 -25.28 8.99 -7.11
N GLY A 446 -25.86 7.83 -6.77
CA GLY A 446 -26.35 6.85 -7.73
C GLY A 446 -27.41 7.42 -8.67
N ARG A 447 -28.41 8.16 -8.15
CA ARG A 447 -29.44 8.84 -8.96
C ARG A 447 -28.83 9.89 -9.90
N ILE A 448 -27.84 10.66 -9.43
CA ILE A 448 -27.12 11.62 -10.29
C ILE A 448 -26.32 10.88 -11.37
N CYS A 449 -25.64 9.78 -11.03
CA CYS A 449 -24.88 8.98 -11.99
C CYS A 449 -25.80 8.36 -13.06
N LYS A 450 -26.95 7.82 -12.66
CA LYS A 450 -27.96 7.27 -13.57
C LYS A 450 -28.47 8.36 -14.52
N SER A 451 -28.83 9.52 -13.98
CA SER A 451 -29.28 10.68 -14.79
C SER A 451 -28.21 11.16 -15.76
N TYR A 452 -26.94 11.22 -15.32
CA TYR A 452 -25.84 11.61 -16.20
C TYR A 452 -25.60 10.58 -17.32
N LEU A 453 -25.70 9.28 -17.02
CA LEU A 453 -25.59 8.21 -18.02
C LEU A 453 -26.68 8.34 -19.09
N GLN A 454 -27.92 8.62 -18.70
CA GLN A 454 -29.02 8.84 -19.65
C GLN A 454 -28.73 10.02 -20.58
N MET A 455 -28.17 11.11 -20.04
CA MET A 455 -27.75 12.26 -20.84
C MET A 455 -26.59 11.91 -21.78
N CYS A 456 -25.60 11.13 -21.32
CA CYS A 456 -24.50 10.66 -22.17
C CYS A 456 -24.96 9.76 -23.32
N GLN A 457 -26.04 9.00 -23.12
CA GLN A 457 -26.65 8.19 -24.20
C GLN A 457 -27.40 9.06 -25.21
N ARG A 458 -28.00 10.16 -24.76
CA ARG A 458 -28.67 11.11 -25.65
C ARG A 458 -27.67 11.94 -26.45
N TYR A 459 -26.60 12.41 -25.82
CA TYR A 459 -25.64 13.34 -26.40
C TYR A 459 -24.29 12.65 -26.68
N ASP A 460 -23.97 12.44 -27.96
CA ASP A 460 -22.74 11.77 -28.38
C ASP A 460 -21.47 12.47 -27.82
N LYS A 461 -20.43 11.70 -27.47
CA LYS A 461 -19.14 12.21 -26.92
C LYS A 461 -19.24 13.01 -25.60
N LEU A 462 -20.41 13.12 -24.97
CA LEU A 462 -20.53 13.78 -23.66
C LEU A 462 -19.76 13.01 -22.56
N GLU A 463 -19.70 11.68 -22.67
CA GLU A 463 -18.90 10.85 -21.76
C GLU A 463 -17.39 11.15 -21.86
N ASP A 464 -16.89 11.53 -23.03
CA ASP A 464 -15.47 11.84 -23.25
C ASP A 464 -15.08 13.24 -22.76
N TYR A 465 -16.06 14.13 -22.55
CA TYR A 465 -15.80 15.48 -22.09
C TYR A 465 -15.08 15.50 -20.73
N ASN A 466 -13.96 16.22 -20.67
CA ASN A 466 -13.17 16.40 -19.46
C ASN A 466 -12.74 17.86 -19.30
N TYR A 467 -13.39 18.58 -18.38
CA TYR A 467 -13.12 19.99 -18.09
C TYR A 467 -11.69 20.29 -17.61
N ARG A 468 -10.92 19.28 -17.19
CA ARG A 468 -9.51 19.43 -16.78
C ARG A 468 -8.53 19.21 -17.92
N SER A 469 -8.98 18.72 -19.07
CA SER A 469 -8.12 18.49 -20.23
C SER A 469 -7.80 19.84 -20.90
N PRO A 470 -6.52 20.19 -21.10
CA PRO A 470 -6.13 21.46 -21.72
C PRO A 470 -6.56 21.60 -23.19
N LYS A 471 -6.96 20.49 -23.85
CA LYS A 471 -7.28 20.44 -25.29
C LYS A 471 -8.77 20.32 -25.65
N MET A 472 -9.66 20.01 -24.69
CA MET A 472 -11.09 19.75 -24.98
C MET A 472 -12.01 20.93 -24.62
N LYS A 473 -11.69 22.13 -25.13
CA LYS A 473 -12.66 23.23 -25.13
C LYS A 473 -13.67 23.12 -26.29
N ASP A 474 -13.41 22.21 -27.24
CA ASP A 474 -14.09 22.15 -28.55
C ASP A 474 -14.62 20.75 -28.83
N VAL A 475 -15.48 20.21 -27.96
CA VAL A 475 -16.24 18.99 -28.31
C VAL A 475 -17.52 19.45 -29.00
N CYS A 476 -17.57 19.28 -30.33
CA CYS A 476 -18.83 19.28 -31.07
C CYS A 476 -19.54 17.96 -30.73
N ILE A 477 -20.64 18.07 -29.99
CA ILE A 477 -21.53 16.95 -29.67
C ILE A 477 -22.61 16.95 -30.75
N ASP A 478 -22.78 15.80 -31.43
CA ASP A 478 -23.75 15.62 -32.50
C ASP A 478 -25.19 15.54 -31.92
N GLU A 479 -26.21 15.62 -32.78
CA GLU A 479 -27.64 15.67 -32.42
C GLU A 479 -28.10 14.54 -31.48
N PRO A 480 -29.19 14.75 -30.69
CA PRO A 480 -29.74 13.72 -29.83
C PRO A 480 -30.05 12.44 -30.62
N ILE A 481 -29.64 11.30 -30.09
CA ILE A 481 -29.98 9.99 -30.67
C ILE A 481 -31.51 9.82 -30.68
N ASP A 482 -32.05 9.29 -31.78
CA ASP A 482 -33.47 8.99 -32.00
C ASP A 482 -34.11 8.25 -30.81
N GLU A 483 -35.35 8.60 -30.46
CA GLU A 483 -36.08 8.08 -29.28
C GLU A 483 -36.28 6.56 -29.36
N GLU A 484 -36.53 5.99 -30.54
CA GLU A 484 -36.62 4.53 -30.74
C GLU A 484 -35.28 3.82 -30.45
N ALA A 485 -34.16 4.41 -30.87
CA ALA A 485 -32.82 3.87 -30.61
C ALA A 485 -32.38 4.03 -29.14
N LEU A 486 -32.97 5.00 -28.42
CA LEU A 486 -32.82 5.14 -26.98
C LEU A 486 -33.60 4.06 -26.23
N GLU A 487 -34.86 3.79 -26.59
CA GLU A 487 -35.67 2.73 -25.94
C GLU A 487 -35.03 1.34 -26.07
N GLU A 488 -34.48 0.99 -27.24
CA GLU A 488 -33.78 -0.29 -27.45
C GLU A 488 -32.48 -0.39 -26.62
N LYS A 489 -31.72 0.71 -26.49
CA LYS A 489 -30.54 0.77 -25.61
C LYS A 489 -30.92 0.65 -24.13
N TRP A 490 -32.04 1.25 -23.72
CA TRP A 490 -32.54 1.18 -22.36
C TRP A 490 -33.05 -0.21 -21.99
N ALA A 491 -33.79 -0.88 -22.87
CA ALA A 491 -34.21 -2.26 -22.65
C ALA A 491 -33.00 -3.20 -22.49
N ASN A 492 -31.96 -3.02 -23.30
CA ASN A 492 -30.71 -3.78 -23.17
C ASN A 492 -29.91 -3.43 -21.90
N PHE A 493 -29.94 -2.17 -21.45
CA PHE A 493 -29.28 -1.73 -20.23
C PHE A 493 -30.00 -2.21 -18.96
N ASP A 494 -31.32 -2.10 -18.89
CA ASP A 494 -32.12 -2.60 -17.77
C ASP A 494 -32.08 -4.14 -17.69
N ASN A 495 -31.94 -4.83 -18.83
CA ASN A 495 -31.64 -6.26 -18.87
C ASN A 495 -30.22 -6.60 -18.40
N ALA A 496 -29.23 -5.72 -18.62
CA ALA A 496 -27.83 -5.92 -18.21
C ALA A 496 -27.54 -5.50 -16.76
N VAL A 497 -28.30 -4.56 -16.21
CA VAL A 497 -28.13 -4.01 -14.84
C VAL A 497 -29.21 -4.54 -13.88
N GLY A 498 -30.21 -5.26 -14.39
CA GLY A 498 -31.41 -5.66 -13.65
C GLY A 498 -32.31 -4.45 -13.40
N SER A 499 -33.62 -4.66 -13.24
CA SER A 499 -34.58 -3.61 -12.90
C SER A 499 -34.31 -3.05 -11.49
N PHE A 500 -33.32 -2.17 -11.37
CA PHE A 500 -32.87 -1.61 -10.09
C PHE A 500 -33.49 -0.21 -9.91
N ASP A 501 -34.49 -0.13 -9.04
CA ASP A 501 -35.12 1.12 -8.65
C ASP A 501 -34.36 1.78 -7.50
N LEU A 502 -33.66 2.88 -7.80
CA LEU A 502 -32.96 3.71 -6.81
C LEU A 502 -33.90 4.64 -6.01
N ARG A 503 -35.23 4.58 -6.26
CA ARG A 503 -36.24 5.45 -5.64
C ARG A 503 -36.74 4.94 -4.29
N GLU A 504 -36.48 3.69 -3.92
CA GLU A 504 -36.77 3.23 -2.55
C GLU A 504 -35.65 3.70 -1.60
N PRO A 505 -35.92 4.63 -0.67
CA PRO A 505 -35.06 4.73 0.51
C PRO A 505 -35.12 3.36 1.20
N ALA A 506 -33.98 2.84 1.64
CA ALA A 506 -33.87 1.64 2.47
C ALA A 506 -34.51 1.84 3.86
N ALA A 507 -35.79 2.20 3.91
CA ALA A 507 -36.59 2.41 5.10
C ALA A 507 -37.07 1.10 5.73
N ASN A 508 -36.91 -0.05 5.05
CA ASN A 508 -37.22 -1.38 5.57
C ASN A 508 -35.99 -2.22 5.97
N GLN A 509 -34.90 -1.58 6.42
CA GLN A 509 -33.82 -2.26 7.15
C GLN A 509 -33.67 -1.78 8.60
N LEU A 510 -34.72 -1.19 9.16
CA LEU A 510 -34.85 -0.86 10.58
C LEU A 510 -35.90 -1.75 11.24
N GLN A 511 -35.62 -3.06 11.34
CA GLN A 511 -36.13 -3.94 12.39
C GLN A 511 -35.04 -4.93 12.80
#